data_AF-A0AAJ1B177-F1
#
_entry.id   AF-A0AAJ1B177-F1
#
_cell.length_a   1.000
_cell.length_b   1.000
_cell.length_c   1.000
_cell.angle_alpha   90.00
_cell.angle_beta   90.00
_cell.angle_gamma   90.00
#
_symmetry.space_group_name_H-M   'P 1'
#
loop_
_entity.id
_entity.type
_entity.pdbx_description
1 polymer ?
#
loop_
_entity_poly.entity_id
_entity_poly.type
_entity_poly.pdbx_seq_one_letter_code
_entity_poly.pdbx_strand_id
1 'polypeptide(L)'
;EDVLSIHEKEKPVGVIAQFGGQTPLNLAAQLKKNGVNILGTTPETIDMAEDRDLFNAMMEKLEIPMPESGMAVNVEEALDIATRIGYPLMGRPSYV
;
A
#
# COMPACT_ATOMS: atom_id res chain seq x y z
N GLU A 1 13.11 5.74 -14.92
CA GLU A 1 14.36 5.93 -15.68
C GLU A 1 15.05 7.23 -15.27
N ASP A 2 14.40 8.39 -15.43
CA ASP A 2 14.99 9.70 -15.10
C ASP A 2 15.56 9.82 -13.68
N VAL A 3 14.84 9.30 -12.68
CA VAL A 3 15.29 9.32 -11.27
C VAL A 3 16.56 8.50 -11.05
N LEU A 4 16.70 7.36 -11.75
CA LEU A 4 17.89 6.51 -11.64
C LEU A 4 19.09 7.19 -12.29
N SER A 5 18.92 7.81 -13.47
CA SER A 5 19.98 8.56 -14.15
C SER A 5 20.53 9.70 -13.28
N ILE A 6 19.65 10.41 -12.56
CA ILE A 6 20.06 11.46 -11.61
C ILE A 6 20.77 10.83 -10.40
N HIS A 7 20.26 9.72 -9.86
CA HIS A 7 20.86 9.04 -8.71
C HIS A 7 22.29 8.56 -8.99
N GLU A 8 22.53 7.96 -10.15
CA GLU A 8 23.86 7.47 -10.56
C GLU A 8 24.88 8.59 -10.69
N LYS A 9 24.44 9.75 -11.19
CA LYS A 9 25.28 10.94 -11.36
C LYS A 9 25.58 11.65 -10.04
N GLU A 10 24.55 11.93 -9.25
CA GLU A 10 24.66 12.77 -8.04
C GLU A 10 25.09 11.99 -6.80
N LYS A 11 24.91 10.66 -6.78
CA LYS A 11 25.23 9.76 -5.65
C LYS A 11 24.78 10.29 -4.28
N PRO A 12 23.50 10.70 -4.13
CA PRO A 12 22.98 11.16 -2.86
C PRO A 12 23.08 10.08 -1.78
N VAL A 13 23.16 10.53 -0.52
CA VAL A 13 23.09 9.65 0.66
C VAL A 13 21.78 8.84 0.69
N GLY A 14 20.71 9.40 0.16
CA GLY A 14 19.45 8.69 -0.05
C GLY A 14 18.35 9.58 -0.64
N VAL A 15 17.18 9.01 -0.86
CA VAL A 15 16.02 9.63 -1.51
C VAL A 15 14.81 9.59 -0.59
N ILE A 16 14.08 10.69 -0.52
CA ILE A 16 12.80 10.81 0.20
C ILE A 16 11.68 10.74 -0.84
N ALA A 17 10.83 9.70 -0.76
CA ALA A 17 9.74 9.46 -1.71
C ALA A 17 8.35 9.80 -1.15
N GLN A 18 8.25 10.12 0.14
CA GLN A 18 6.99 10.20 0.88
C GLN A 18 6.25 11.53 0.73
N PHE A 19 6.89 12.58 0.21
CA PHE A 19 6.34 13.94 0.20
C PHE A 19 5.69 14.37 -1.12
N GLY A 20 5.77 13.57 -2.19
CA GLY A 20 5.20 13.93 -3.49
C GLY A 20 3.91 13.19 -3.85
N GLY A 21 3.22 12.57 -2.88
CA GLY A 21 1.99 11.83 -3.11
C GLY A 21 2.22 10.48 -3.81
N GLN A 22 1.23 10.00 -4.57
CA GLN A 22 1.23 8.64 -5.11
C GLN A 22 2.33 8.39 -6.15
N THR A 23 2.68 9.40 -6.96
CA THR A 23 3.67 9.25 -8.03
C THR A 23 5.04 8.76 -7.51
N PRO A 24 5.69 9.43 -6.55
CA PRO A 24 6.95 8.92 -5.99
C PRO A 24 6.78 7.69 -5.10
N LEU A 25 5.64 7.52 -4.41
CA LEU A 25 5.37 6.31 -3.61
C LEU A 25 5.38 5.05 -4.49
N ASN A 26 4.71 5.10 -5.64
CA ASN A 26 4.67 4.00 -6.61
C ASN A 26 6.06 3.66 -7.19
N LEU A 27 6.98 4.63 -7.21
CA LEU A 27 8.36 4.42 -7.67
C LEU A 27 9.29 3.89 -6.58
N ALA A 28 8.96 4.09 -5.30
CA ALA A 28 9.85 3.83 -4.17
C ALA A 28 10.34 2.36 -4.12
N ALA A 29 9.44 1.41 -4.37
CA ALA A 29 9.77 -0.02 -4.40
C ALA A 29 10.74 -0.36 -5.55
N GLN A 30 10.51 0.18 -6.75
CA GLN A 30 11.40 -0.03 -7.89
C GLN A 30 12.76 0.63 -7.69
N LEU A 31 12.79 1.85 -7.14
CA LEU A 31 14.04 2.56 -6.83
C LEU A 31 14.87 1.75 -5.83
N LYS A 32 14.26 1.26 -4.75
CA LYS A 32 14.95 0.40 -3.77
C LYS A 32 15.48 -0.88 -4.40
N LYS A 33 14.71 -1.53 -5.28
CA LYS A 33 15.15 -2.73 -6.02
C LYS A 33 16.36 -2.47 -6.91
N ASN A 34 16.52 -1.24 -7.40
CA ASN A 34 17.68 -0.79 -8.18
C ASN A 34 18.83 -0.24 -7.31
N GLY A 35 18.80 -0.46 -6.00
CA GLY A 35 19.89 -0.09 -5.08
C GLY A 35 19.83 1.35 -4.57
N VAL A 36 18.75 2.10 -4.85
CA VAL A 36 18.56 3.45 -4.30
C VAL A 36 18.25 3.33 -2.81
N ASN A 37 19.00 4.06 -1.98
CA ASN A 37 18.75 4.13 -0.55
C ASN A 37 17.55 5.05 -0.26
N ILE A 38 16.38 4.47 0.04
CA ILE A 38 15.19 5.23 0.43
C ILE A 38 15.26 5.58 1.92
N LEU A 39 15.16 6.87 2.24
CA LEU A 39 15.18 7.39 3.61
C LEU A 39 13.76 7.46 4.19
N GLY A 40 13.65 7.29 5.51
CA GLY A 40 12.36 7.37 6.22
C GLY A 40 11.58 6.06 6.21
N THR A 41 10.26 6.14 6.05
CA THR A 41 9.38 4.96 5.96
C THR A 41 9.76 4.11 4.77
N THR A 42 10.02 2.83 5.02
CA THR A 42 10.47 1.90 3.97
C THR A 42 9.36 1.63 2.96
N PRO A 43 9.68 1.34 1.68
CA PRO A 43 8.69 0.93 0.69
C PRO A 43 7.83 -0.24 1.15
N GLU A 44 8.39 -1.19 1.90
CA GLU A 44 7.65 -2.34 2.44
C GLU A 44 6.64 -1.92 3.52
N THR A 45 6.96 -0.91 4.32
CA THR A 45 6.02 -0.36 5.31
C THR A 45 4.91 0.44 4.61
N ILE A 46 5.21 1.12 3.52
CA ILE A 46 4.20 1.81 2.69
C ILE A 46 3.27 0.77 2.07
N ASP A 47 3.82 -0.24 1.43
CA ASP A 47 3.07 -1.34 0.78
C ASP A 47 2.18 -2.09 1.78
N MET A 48 2.71 -2.41 2.96
CA MET A 48 1.93 -3.00 4.06
C MET A 48 0.74 -2.13 4.49
N ALA A 49 0.89 -0.80 4.45
CA ALA A 49 -0.17 0.12 4.83
C ALA A 49 -1.21 0.36 3.71
N GLU A 50 -0.81 0.21 2.44
CA GLU A 50 -1.71 0.34 1.28
C GLU A 50 -2.45 -0.96 0.97
N ASP A 51 -1.82 -2.11 1.20
CA ASP A 51 -2.43 -3.44 1.07
C ASP A 51 -3.39 -3.71 2.24
N ARG A 52 -4.63 -4.06 1.89
CA ARG A 52 -5.69 -4.24 2.88
C ARG A 52 -5.51 -5.46 3.75
N ASP A 53 -5.03 -6.55 3.18
CA ASP A 53 -4.89 -7.81 3.91
C ASP A 53 -3.74 -7.68 4.90
N LEU A 54 -2.63 -7.09 4.48
CA LEU A 54 -1.50 -6.77 5.35
C LEU A 54 -1.88 -5.76 6.44
N PHE A 55 -2.63 -4.72 6.08
CA PHE A 55 -3.11 -3.73 7.05
C PHE A 55 -4.06 -4.36 8.07
N ASN A 56 -5.04 -5.16 7.63
CA ASN A 56 -5.99 -5.84 8.51
C ASN A 56 -5.27 -6.80 9.47
N ALA A 57 -4.33 -7.59 8.97
CA ALA A 57 -3.52 -8.49 9.80
C ALA A 57 -2.70 -7.71 10.84
N MET A 58 -2.20 -6.52 10.49
CA MET A 58 -1.52 -5.65 11.45
C MET A 58 -2.47 -5.09 12.51
N MET A 59 -3.66 -4.63 12.13
CA MET A 59 -4.65 -4.14 13.09
C MET A 59 -5.10 -5.23 14.06
N GLU A 60 -5.33 -6.44 13.56
CA GLU A 60 -5.65 -7.62 14.38
C GLU A 60 -4.52 -7.93 15.37
N LYS A 61 -3.27 -7.95 14.90
CA LYS A 61 -2.10 -8.15 15.76
C LYS A 61 -1.95 -7.08 16.85
N LEU A 62 -2.36 -5.84 16.56
CA LEU A 62 -2.29 -4.71 17.49
C LEU A 62 -3.55 -4.57 18.34
N GLU A 63 -4.53 -5.46 18.20
CA GLU A 63 -5.81 -5.42 18.91
C GLU A 63 -6.57 -4.09 18.67
N ILE A 64 -6.38 -3.48 17.50
CA ILE A 64 -7.07 -2.25 17.11
C ILE A 64 -8.40 -2.64 16.46
N PRO A 65 -9.56 -2.23 17.03
CA PRO A 65 -10.85 -2.59 16.49
C PRO A 65 -11.07 -1.96 15.11
N MET A 66 -11.50 -2.77 14.15
CA MET A 66 -11.79 -2.38 12.78
C MET A 66 -13.24 -2.73 12.41
N PRO A 67 -13.89 -1.96 11.52
CA PRO A 67 -15.17 -2.36 10.96
C PRO A 67 -15.06 -3.72 10.26
N GLU A 68 -16.09 -4.54 10.38
CA GLU A 68 -16.16 -5.81 9.65
C GLU A 68 -16.09 -5.53 8.14
N SER A 69 -15.28 -6.32 7.43
CA SER A 69 -15.03 -6.14 6.01
C SER A 69 -14.79 -7.48 5.31
N GLY A 70 -14.68 -7.44 3.97
CA GLY A 70 -14.35 -8.59 3.14
C GLY A 70 -13.90 -8.14 1.75
N MET A 71 -13.16 -9.01 1.07
CA MET A 71 -12.77 -8.84 -0.33
C MET A 71 -13.60 -9.79 -1.19
N ALA A 72 -14.08 -9.30 -2.33
CA ALA A 72 -14.82 -10.07 -3.32
C ALA A 72 -14.23 -9.84 -4.69
N VAL A 73 -14.08 -10.90 -5.49
CA VAL A 73 -13.65 -10.82 -6.90
C VAL A 73 -14.80 -11.05 -7.87
N ASN A 74 -15.97 -11.45 -7.37
CA ASN A 74 -17.19 -11.62 -8.14
C ASN A 74 -18.43 -11.16 -7.35
N VAL A 75 -19.58 -11.12 -8.02
CA VAL A 75 -20.84 -10.61 -7.45
C VAL A 75 -21.39 -11.53 -6.36
N GLU A 76 -21.24 -12.85 -6.51
CA GLU A 76 -21.77 -13.82 -5.54
C GLU A 76 -21.06 -13.65 -4.18
N GLU A 77 -19.73 -13.61 -4.18
CA GLU A 77 -18.92 -13.33 -2.98
C GLU A 77 -19.30 -12.00 -2.33
N ALA A 78 -19.51 -10.95 -3.15
CA ALA A 78 -19.89 -9.65 -2.64
C ALA A 78 -21.26 -9.68 -1.94
N LEU A 79 -22.23 -10.46 -2.44
CA LEU A 79 -23.54 -10.63 -1.84
C LEU A 79 -23.50 -11.46 -0.55
N ASP A 80 -22.67 -12.49 -0.49
CA ASP A 80 -22.45 -13.28 0.71
C ASP A 80 -21.83 -12.43 1.84
N ILE A 81 -20.81 -11.64 1.50
CA ILE A 81 -20.20 -10.68 2.42
C ILE A 81 -21.22 -9.62 2.86
N ALA A 82 -22.02 -9.11 1.93
CA ALA A 82 -23.03 -8.11 2.25
C ALA A 82 -24.10 -8.64 3.21
N THR A 83 -24.51 -9.90 3.05
CA THR A 83 -25.47 -10.56 3.93
C THR A 83 -24.89 -10.80 5.32
N ARG A 84 -23.61 -11.17 5.41
CA ARG A 84 -22.90 -11.38 6.68
C ARG A 84 -22.72 -10.07 7.47
N ILE A 85 -22.27 -9.00 6.81
CA ILE A 85 -21.96 -7.71 7.45
C ILE A 85 -23.22 -6.87 7.69
N GLY A 86 -24.17 -6.88 6.74
CA GLY A 86 -25.38 -6.07 6.75
C GLY A 86 -25.20 -4.69 6.10
N TYR A 87 -26.32 -4.12 5.64
CA TYR A 87 -26.37 -2.82 4.97
C TYR A 87 -26.53 -1.65 5.96
N PRO A 88 -26.06 -0.43 5.61
CA PRO A 88 -25.38 -0.04 4.36
C PRO A 88 -23.91 -0.44 4.31
N LEU A 89 -23.37 -0.61 3.09
CA LEU A 89 -21.99 -1.03 2.85
C LEU A 89 -21.22 0.01 2.02
N MET A 90 -19.90 0.05 2.21
CA MET A 90 -18.98 0.87 1.42
C MET A 90 -18.15 -0.03 0.50
N GLY A 91 -18.50 -0.07 -0.79
CA GLY A 91 -17.67 -0.70 -1.82
C GLY A 91 -16.47 0.17 -2.16
N ARG A 92 -15.26 -0.41 -2.12
CA ARG A 92 -14.02 0.27 -2.51
C ARG A 92 -13.27 -0.61 -3.51
N PRO A 93 -13.01 -0.13 -4.74
CA PRO A 93 -12.16 -0.85 -5.69
C PRO A 93 -10.77 -1.04 -5.07
N SER A 94 -10.21 -2.24 -5.22
CA SER A 94 -8.81 -2.49 -4.91
C SER A 94 -7.99 -2.27 -6.18
N TYR A 95 -6.94 -1.45 -6.10
CA TYR A 95 -5.92 -1.40 -7.13
C TYR A 95 -4.94 -2.53 -6.84
N VAL A 96 -5.05 -3.62 -7.60
CA VAL A 96 -3.96 -4.55 -7.84
C VAL A 96 -3.26 -4.15 -9.13
#